data_AF-A0A147B7X6-F1
#
_entry.id   AF-A0A147B7X6-F1
#
_cell.length_a   1.000
_cell.length_b   1.000
_cell.length_c   1.000
_cell.angle_alpha   90.00
_cell.angle_beta   90.00
_cell.angle_gamma   90.00
#
_symmetry.space_group_name_H-M   'P 1'
#
loop_
_entity.id
_entity.type
_entity.pdbx_description
1 polymer ?
#
loop_
_entity_poly.entity_id
_entity_poly.type
_entity_poly.pdbx_seq_one_letter_code
_entity_poly.pdbx_strand_id
1 'polypeptide(L)'
;RTLYAPYAYRTQRNVRRYYVDDMARFVKSEQGPYTERDFFSKLKTRWAANMDDLVTYTAKIQIRYNSSGHSAINYDHYPLQYKAAEMEHGHWTSPYFDCGGFHNDWIITYASPFFGWDSLHSRLEFKGVVAVSVKLFEMDINQCPDYAPYTENNAFQDTHKCDRRSSRCVPILGRGFISGGYKCECLQGYEYPFNDPITYFDGQIVEAEFERLLEDKQSRYDTLKCRIAGASPLTASLSLIVSIL
;
A
#
# COMPACT_ATOMS: atom_id res chain seq x y z
N ARG A 1 29.55 0.16 21.91
CA ARG A 1 28.98 0.34 20.55
C ARG A 1 28.39 1.74 20.48
N THR A 2 28.70 2.51 19.45
CA THR A 2 28.08 3.81 19.19
C THR A 2 26.75 3.61 18.47
N LEU A 3 25.71 4.33 18.88
CA LEU A 3 24.42 4.34 18.19
C LEU A 3 24.48 5.34 17.04
N TYR A 4 23.78 5.03 15.95
CA TYR A 4 23.68 5.87 14.76
C TYR A 4 22.33 5.62 14.11
N ALA A 5 21.54 6.66 13.89
CA ALA A 5 20.19 6.54 13.34
C ALA A 5 19.84 7.77 12.48
N PRO A 6 20.42 7.88 11.28
CA PRO A 6 20.09 8.97 10.36
C PRO A 6 18.61 8.86 9.97
N TYR A 7 17.89 9.95 10.14
CA TYR A 7 16.47 10.05 9.89
C TYR A 7 16.20 11.23 8.96
N ALA A 8 15.69 10.92 7.78
CA ALA A 8 15.33 11.92 6.78
C ALA A 8 13.81 12.00 6.66
N TYR A 9 13.28 13.22 6.63
CA TYR A 9 11.85 13.46 6.49
C TYR A 9 11.53 14.68 5.64
N ARG A 10 10.28 14.73 5.16
CA ARG A 10 9.70 15.87 4.43
C ARG A 10 8.38 16.24 5.07
N THR A 11 8.04 17.52 5.07
CA THR A 11 6.80 18.01 5.70
C THR A 11 5.61 18.00 4.74
N GLN A 12 5.86 18.05 3.43
CA GLN A 12 4.84 18.10 2.38
C GLN A 12 5.08 17.01 1.32
N ARG A 13 4.00 16.60 0.64
CA ARG A 13 4.09 15.63 -0.46
C ARG A 13 4.78 16.26 -1.68
N ASN A 14 5.57 15.45 -2.40
CA ASN A 14 6.24 15.81 -3.67
C ASN A 14 7.26 16.97 -3.61
N VAL A 15 7.71 17.38 -2.43
CA VAL A 15 8.82 18.35 -2.30
C VAL A 15 10.18 17.67 -2.38
N ARG A 16 11.15 18.35 -3.01
CA ARG A 16 12.56 17.90 -3.11
C ARG A 16 13.44 18.34 -1.93
N ARG A 17 12.85 19.00 -0.93
CA ARG A 17 13.54 19.45 0.27
C ARG A 17 13.35 18.41 1.38
N TYR A 18 14.45 17.95 1.95
CA TYR A 18 14.46 16.98 3.04
C TYR A 18 15.14 17.60 4.26
N TYR A 19 14.59 17.29 5.43
CA TYR A 19 15.22 17.54 6.72
C TYR A 19 15.90 16.26 7.15
N VAL A 20 17.07 16.37 7.76
CA VAL A 20 17.85 15.23 8.22
C VAL A 20 18.26 15.48 9.66
N ASP A 21 18.10 14.46 10.48
CA ASP A 21 18.48 14.47 11.88
C ASP A 21 19.05 13.11 12.29
N ASP A 22 19.75 13.02 13.42
CA ASP A 22 20.22 11.75 13.99
C ASP A 22 19.37 11.37 15.20
N MET A 23 18.56 10.33 15.05
CA MET A 23 17.68 9.84 16.11
C MET A 23 18.43 9.28 17.32
N ALA A 24 19.73 8.97 17.18
CA ALA A 24 20.56 8.54 18.30
C ALA A 24 20.74 9.64 19.36
N ARG A 25 20.52 10.92 19.03
CA ARG A 25 20.67 12.03 20.00
C ARG A 25 19.48 12.18 20.97
N PHE A 26 18.34 11.57 20.67
CA PHE A 26 17.07 11.79 21.38
C PHE A 26 16.85 10.87 22.59
N VAL A 27 17.91 10.35 23.21
CA VAL A 27 17.85 9.42 24.36
C VAL A 27 17.05 9.97 25.54
N LYS A 28 17.12 11.29 25.80
CA LYS A 28 16.43 11.96 26.92
C LYS A 28 15.16 12.72 26.50
N SER A 29 14.72 12.56 25.26
CA SER A 29 13.51 13.24 24.79
C SER A 29 12.25 12.55 25.31
N GLU A 30 11.10 13.25 25.29
CA GLU A 30 9.80 12.65 25.63
C GLU A 30 9.45 11.45 24.74
N GLN A 31 10.04 11.37 23.55
CA GLN A 31 9.85 10.29 22.59
C GLN A 31 10.67 9.03 22.90
N GLY A 32 11.66 9.13 23.79
CA GLY A 32 12.61 8.05 24.11
C GLY A 32 13.57 7.69 22.96
N PRO A 33 14.50 6.74 23.20
CA PRO A 33 15.45 6.30 22.19
C PRO A 33 14.77 5.46 21.09
N TYR A 34 15.24 5.58 19.85
CA TYR A 34 14.70 4.83 18.71
C TYR A 34 14.78 3.30 18.90
N THR A 35 15.71 2.82 19.71
CA THR A 35 15.91 1.40 20.01
C THR A 35 14.79 0.77 20.83
N GLU A 36 14.00 1.59 21.52
CA GLU A 36 12.84 1.13 22.32
C GLU A 36 11.53 1.17 21.53
N ARG A 37 11.54 1.73 20.32
CA ARG A 37 10.36 1.76 19.45
C ARG A 37 9.94 0.33 19.09
N ASP A 38 8.62 0.13 18.96
CA ASP A 38 8.00 -1.17 18.70
C ASP A 38 8.68 -1.95 17.58
N PHE A 39 8.86 -1.31 16.42
CA PHE A 39 9.46 -1.92 15.25
C PHE A 39 10.91 -2.38 15.49
N PHE A 40 11.71 -1.60 16.22
CA PHE A 40 13.11 -1.91 16.46
C PHE A 40 13.24 -3.05 17.46
N SER A 41 12.52 -2.94 18.59
CA SER A 41 12.53 -3.94 19.66
C SER A 41 12.06 -5.31 19.16
N LYS A 42 10.96 -5.35 18.40
CA LYS A 42 10.43 -6.60 17.82
C LYS A 42 11.41 -7.24 16.84
N LEU A 43 11.95 -6.48 15.90
CA LEU A 43 12.91 -7.01 14.93
C LEU A 43 14.20 -7.47 15.60
N LYS A 44 14.74 -6.69 16.54
CA LYS A 44 15.94 -7.09 17.29
C LYS A 44 15.72 -8.40 18.05
N THR A 45 14.55 -8.55 18.68
CA THR A 45 14.20 -9.77 19.43
C THR A 45 14.00 -10.96 18.50
N ARG A 46 13.25 -10.79 17.42
CA ARG A 46 12.98 -11.82 16.40
C ARG A 46 14.28 -12.38 15.81
N TRP A 47 15.22 -11.49 15.48
CA TRP A 47 16.46 -11.83 14.78
C TRP A 47 17.68 -11.97 15.71
N ALA A 48 17.47 -12.07 17.03
CA ALA A 48 18.56 -12.22 17.99
C ALA A 48 19.25 -13.60 17.90
N ALA A 49 18.48 -14.65 17.56
CA ALA A 49 18.91 -16.03 17.65
C ALA A 49 18.86 -16.81 16.33
N ASN A 50 17.88 -16.53 15.45
CA ASN A 50 17.69 -17.27 14.20
C ASN A 50 17.76 -16.32 12.99
N MET A 51 18.57 -16.70 12.00
CA MET A 51 18.79 -15.98 10.74
C MET A 51 18.77 -16.92 9.52
N ASP A 52 18.21 -18.12 9.68
CA ASP A 52 18.24 -19.16 8.66
C ASP A 52 17.33 -18.82 7.47
N ASP A 53 16.19 -18.18 7.76
CA ASP A 53 15.20 -17.74 6.77
C ASP A 53 15.72 -16.63 5.83
N LEU A 54 16.89 -16.04 6.11
CA LEU A 54 17.46 -14.99 5.26
C LEU A 54 17.93 -15.54 3.90
N VAL A 55 17.56 -14.80 2.86
CA VAL A 55 17.90 -15.13 1.48
C VAL A 55 19.33 -14.68 1.17
N THR A 56 20.07 -15.52 0.46
CA THR A 56 21.44 -15.24 0.04
C THR A 56 21.44 -14.60 -1.33
N TYR A 57 21.91 -13.36 -1.39
CA TYR A 57 22.08 -12.59 -2.62
C TYR A 57 23.53 -12.62 -3.07
N THR A 58 23.74 -12.70 -4.38
CA THR A 58 25.06 -12.55 -5.00
C THR A 58 25.11 -11.22 -5.75
N ALA A 59 25.95 -10.29 -5.28
CA ALA A 59 26.15 -9.02 -5.95
C ALA A 59 27.43 -9.02 -6.78
N LYS A 60 27.31 -8.55 -8.02
CA LYS A 60 28.44 -8.18 -8.86
C LYS A 60 28.61 -6.67 -8.83
N ILE A 61 29.59 -6.17 -8.08
CA ILE A 61 29.89 -4.74 -8.06
C ILE A 61 30.38 -4.32 -9.45
N GLN A 62 29.85 -3.21 -9.96
CA GLN A 62 30.31 -2.55 -11.18
C GLN A 62 30.75 -1.15 -10.81
N ILE A 63 32.06 -0.93 -10.72
CA ILE A 63 32.63 0.38 -10.38
C ILE A 63 32.84 1.17 -11.68
N ARG A 64 32.25 2.36 -11.73
CA ARG A 64 32.41 3.29 -12.85
C ARG A 64 33.79 3.94 -12.77
N TYR A 65 34.53 3.97 -13.88
CA TYR A 65 35.81 4.69 -13.94
C TYR A 65 35.64 6.16 -14.36
N ASN A 66 34.56 6.50 -15.07
CA ASN A 66 34.26 7.85 -15.54
C ASN A 66 32.75 8.17 -15.55
N SER A 67 32.45 9.44 -15.81
CA SER A 67 31.08 9.97 -15.95
C SER A 67 30.31 9.40 -17.14
N SER A 68 30.99 8.85 -18.15
CA SER A 68 30.39 8.21 -19.32
C SER A 68 29.75 6.84 -19.01
N GLY A 69 29.91 6.31 -17.80
CA GLY A 69 29.20 5.12 -17.34
C GLY A 69 29.85 3.79 -17.71
N HIS A 70 31.06 3.80 -18.28
CA HIS A 70 31.81 2.58 -18.55
C HIS A 70 32.39 2.02 -17.23
N SER A 71 32.23 0.71 -17.01
CA SER A 71 32.81 -0.03 -15.88
C SER A 71 34.11 -0.71 -16.31
N ALA A 72 35.26 -0.13 -15.92
CA ALA A 72 36.59 -0.67 -16.26
C ALA A 72 37.39 -1.15 -15.04
N ILE A 73 36.91 -0.85 -13.82
CA ILE A 73 37.61 -1.25 -12.60
C ILE A 73 37.08 -2.62 -12.21
N ASN A 74 37.95 -3.64 -12.33
CA ASN A 74 37.68 -4.96 -11.82
C ASN A 74 37.63 -4.92 -10.29
N TYR A 75 36.60 -5.55 -9.73
CA TYR A 75 36.48 -5.73 -8.29
C TYR A 75 36.81 -7.17 -7.95
N ASP A 76 37.99 -7.39 -7.37
CA ASP A 76 38.57 -8.73 -7.21
C ASP A 76 37.85 -9.60 -6.17
N HIS A 77 37.08 -8.98 -5.27
CA HIS A 77 36.26 -9.70 -4.29
C HIS A 77 34.91 -10.11 -4.91
N TYR A 78 34.94 -11.06 -5.85
CA TYR A 78 33.76 -11.65 -6.47
C TYR A 78 33.73 -13.17 -6.26
N PRO A 79 32.55 -13.78 -6.01
CA PRO A 79 31.24 -13.15 -5.79
C PRO A 79 31.09 -12.57 -4.38
N LEU A 80 30.49 -11.37 -4.26
CA LEU A 80 30.03 -10.89 -2.97
C LEU A 80 28.71 -11.57 -2.64
N GLN A 81 28.76 -12.49 -1.68
CA GLN A 81 27.57 -13.13 -1.14
C GLN A 81 27.19 -12.49 0.19
N TYR A 82 25.94 -12.09 0.33
CA TYR A 82 25.41 -11.56 1.59
C TYR A 82 23.99 -12.07 1.81
N LYS A 83 23.63 -12.23 3.08
CA LYS A 83 22.26 -12.56 3.50
C LYS A 83 21.48 -11.27 3.73
N ALA A 84 20.25 -11.21 3.22
CA ALA A 84 19.37 -10.06 3.40
C ALA A 84 17.93 -10.50 3.72
N ALA A 85 17.21 -9.59 4.39
CA ALA A 85 15.79 -9.74 4.64
C ALA A 85 14.99 -9.42 3.37
N GLU A 86 13.83 -10.08 3.24
CA GLU A 86 12.86 -9.82 2.19
C GLU A 86 11.64 -9.10 2.78
N MET A 87 10.63 -8.79 1.96
CA MET A 87 9.47 -8.03 2.40
C MET A 87 8.73 -8.71 3.57
N GLU A 88 8.60 -10.04 3.52
CA GLU A 88 7.97 -10.89 4.55
C GLU A 88 8.76 -10.96 5.88
N HIS A 89 10.05 -10.64 5.83
CA HIS A 89 10.93 -10.62 7.00
C HIS A 89 10.84 -9.31 7.79
N GLY A 90 10.23 -8.28 7.21
CA GLY A 90 9.99 -6.99 7.85
C GLY A 90 8.87 -7.03 8.89
N HIS A 91 8.58 -5.85 9.42
CA HIS A 91 7.54 -5.63 10.43
C HIS A 91 6.77 -4.35 10.12
N TRP A 92 5.45 -4.47 10.04
CA TRP A 92 4.54 -3.32 10.02
C TRP A 92 4.09 -3.02 11.44
N THR A 93 4.19 -1.76 11.86
CA THR A 93 3.59 -1.31 13.11
C THR A 93 2.06 -1.25 12.97
N SER A 94 1.34 -1.35 14.07
CA SER A 94 -0.03 -0.81 14.11
C SER A 94 0.02 0.69 13.81
N PRO A 95 -1.00 1.29 13.16
CA PRO A 95 -1.04 2.74 12.99
C PRO A 95 -1.00 3.45 14.35
N TYR A 96 -0.19 4.50 14.46
CA TYR A 96 -0.06 5.30 15.67
C TYR A 96 0.09 6.78 15.33
N PHE A 97 -0.27 7.63 16.28
CA PHE A 97 -0.07 9.07 16.15
C PHE A 97 1.34 9.44 16.60
N ASP A 98 2.09 10.16 15.77
CA ASP A 98 3.45 10.62 16.08
C ASP A 98 3.43 11.86 16.99
N CYS A 99 3.02 11.65 18.25
CA CYS A 99 2.97 12.70 19.27
C CYS A 99 4.36 13.28 19.53
N GLY A 100 4.52 14.60 19.32
CA GLY A 100 5.76 15.31 19.62
C GLY A 100 6.93 14.98 18.70
N GLY A 101 6.73 14.15 17.66
CA GLY A 101 7.71 13.78 16.64
C GLY A 101 7.87 14.83 15.53
N PHE A 102 8.46 14.43 14.40
CA PHE A 102 8.69 15.32 13.27
C PHE A 102 7.44 15.59 12.42
N HIS A 103 6.43 14.72 12.53
CA HIS A 103 5.28 14.71 11.61
C HIS A 103 3.99 15.20 12.25
N ASN A 104 3.76 14.93 13.54
CA ASN A 104 2.52 15.24 14.25
C ASN A 104 1.26 14.78 13.49
N ASP A 105 1.30 13.56 12.96
CA ASP A 105 0.29 12.95 12.10
C ASP A 105 0.09 11.47 12.47
N TRP A 106 -1.02 10.89 12.01
CA TRP A 106 -1.21 9.43 12.02
C TRP A 106 -0.26 8.80 11.00
N ILE A 107 0.61 7.92 11.45
CA ILE A 107 1.59 7.23 10.61
C ILE A 107 1.53 5.72 10.82
N ILE A 108 1.97 5.01 9.79
CA ILE A 108 2.32 3.59 9.87
C ILE A 108 3.77 3.44 9.45
N THR A 109 4.50 2.52 10.07
CA THR A 109 5.91 2.31 9.78
C THR A 109 6.14 0.87 9.35
N TYR A 110 6.80 0.71 8.21
CA TYR A 110 7.42 -0.56 7.82
C TYR A 110 8.89 -0.52 8.18
N ALA A 111 9.38 -1.56 8.85
CA ALA A 111 10.79 -1.72 9.17
C ALA A 111 11.31 -3.05 8.65
N SER A 112 12.50 -3.03 8.05
CA SER A 112 13.22 -4.23 7.60
C SER A 112 14.56 -4.33 8.33
N PRO A 113 14.94 -5.51 8.84
CA PRO A 113 16.21 -5.70 9.54
C PRO A 113 17.36 -5.79 8.54
N PHE A 114 18.54 -5.37 8.96
CA PHE A 114 19.77 -5.63 8.20
C PHE A 114 20.87 -6.19 9.11
N PHE A 115 21.77 -6.92 8.47
CA PHE A 115 22.73 -7.79 9.12
C PHE A 115 24.14 -7.46 8.66
N GLY A 116 25.11 -7.87 9.47
CA GLY A 116 26.52 -7.73 9.15
C GLY A 116 27.31 -8.89 9.72
N TRP A 117 28.39 -9.24 9.03
CA TRP A 117 29.28 -10.31 9.48
C TRP A 117 30.07 -9.88 10.71
N ASP A 118 30.04 -10.70 11.78
CA ASP A 118 30.93 -10.56 12.92
C ASP A 118 32.15 -11.47 12.70
N SER A 119 33.29 -10.85 12.38
CA SER A 119 34.54 -11.56 12.12
C SER A 119 35.12 -12.24 13.36
N LEU A 120 34.82 -11.75 14.58
CA LEU A 120 35.35 -12.35 15.80
C LEU A 120 34.67 -13.69 16.12
N HIS A 121 33.35 -13.74 15.98
CA HIS A 121 32.56 -14.94 16.26
C HIS A 121 32.20 -15.74 15.00
N SER A 122 32.68 -15.31 13.83
CA SER A 122 32.42 -15.93 12.51
C SER A 122 30.95 -16.23 12.27
N ARG A 123 30.08 -15.27 12.57
CA ARG A 123 28.62 -15.43 12.43
C ARG A 123 27.96 -14.15 11.93
N LEU A 124 26.78 -14.31 11.34
CA LEU A 124 25.94 -13.18 10.98
C LEU A 124 25.34 -12.56 12.26
N GLU A 125 25.33 -11.23 12.33
CA GLU A 125 24.81 -10.48 13.46
C GLU A 125 23.78 -9.45 12.99
N PHE A 126 22.69 -9.29 13.74
CA PHE A 126 21.76 -8.18 13.59
C PHE A 126 22.47 -6.85 13.86
N LYS A 127 22.43 -5.93 12.90
CA LYS A 127 23.08 -4.62 13.02
C LYS A 127 22.09 -3.48 13.24
N GLY A 128 20.88 -3.59 12.71
CA GLY A 128 19.86 -2.57 12.88
C GLY A 128 18.66 -2.79 11.98
N VAL A 129 17.90 -1.71 11.78
CA VAL A 129 16.71 -1.70 10.94
C VAL A 129 16.72 -0.50 10.01
N VAL A 130 16.16 -0.67 8.82
CA VAL A 130 15.75 0.42 7.94
C VAL A 130 14.25 0.58 8.09
N ALA A 131 13.79 1.76 8.48
CA ALA A 131 12.38 2.04 8.69
C ALA A 131 11.89 3.13 7.75
N VAL A 132 10.70 2.95 7.20
CA VAL A 132 9.98 3.92 6.38
C VAL A 132 8.63 4.17 7.00
N SER A 133 8.37 5.42 7.40
CA SER A 133 7.09 5.85 7.93
C SER A 133 6.32 6.62 6.87
N VAL A 134 5.04 6.30 6.70
CA VAL A 134 4.13 6.98 5.78
C VAL A 134 2.92 7.50 6.53
N LYS A 135 2.41 8.66 6.11
CA LYS A 135 1.16 9.20 6.67
C LYS A 135 0.01 8.28 6.30
N LEU A 136 -0.77 7.87 7.30
CA LEU A 136 -1.88 6.93 7.13
C LEU A 136 -2.86 7.44 6.07
N PHE A 137 -3.21 8.72 6.12
CA PHE A 137 -4.17 9.33 5.20
C PHE A 137 -3.70 9.42 3.74
N GLU A 138 -2.40 9.30 3.49
CA GLU A 138 -1.84 9.28 2.12
C GLU A 138 -1.82 7.87 1.51
N MET A 139 -2.11 6.82 2.29
CA MET A 139 -2.19 5.45 1.80
C MET A 139 -3.58 5.14 1.27
N ASP A 140 -3.64 4.42 0.15
CA ASP A 140 -4.90 3.92 -0.39
C ASP A 140 -5.40 2.71 0.43
N ILE A 141 -6.73 2.56 0.51
CA ILE A 141 -7.37 1.33 0.98
C ILE A 141 -7.93 0.55 -0.20
N ASN A 142 -7.93 -0.78 -0.12
CA ASN A 142 -8.53 -1.64 -1.13
C ASN A 142 -9.82 -2.28 -0.58
N GLN A 143 -10.98 -1.81 -1.06
CA GLN A 143 -12.27 -2.35 -0.62
C GLN A 143 -12.78 -3.52 -1.46
N CYS A 144 -12.09 -3.82 -2.56
CA CYS A 144 -12.49 -4.87 -3.48
C CYS A 144 -12.05 -6.25 -2.96
N PRO A 145 -12.73 -7.33 -3.35
CA PRO A 145 -12.29 -8.68 -3.04
C PRO A 145 -11.00 -9.02 -3.79
N ASP A 146 -10.21 -9.91 -3.22
CA ASP A 146 -9.07 -10.50 -3.89
C ASP A 146 -9.56 -11.53 -4.92
N TYR A 147 -9.42 -11.18 -6.20
CA TYR A 147 -9.76 -12.08 -7.31
C TYR A 147 -8.64 -13.08 -7.64
N ALA A 148 -7.47 -12.96 -6.99
CA ALA A 148 -6.32 -13.83 -7.16
C ALA A 148 -6.34 -15.00 -6.16
N PRO A 149 -5.72 -16.16 -6.49
CA PRO A 149 -5.72 -17.34 -5.62
C PRO A 149 -4.92 -17.16 -4.31
N TYR A 150 -4.06 -16.14 -4.24
CA TYR A 150 -3.33 -15.78 -3.03
C TYR A 150 -4.01 -14.56 -2.40
N THR A 151 -4.69 -14.78 -1.28
CA THR A 151 -5.38 -13.72 -0.54
C THR A 151 -4.34 -12.95 0.27
N GLU A 152 -4.22 -11.65 0.04
CA GLU A 152 -3.49 -10.77 0.94
C GLU A 152 -4.37 -10.50 2.15
N ASN A 153 -3.78 -10.34 3.34
CA ASN A 153 -4.54 -10.00 4.54
C ASN A 153 -5.00 -8.54 4.45
N ASN A 154 -6.15 -8.32 3.82
CA ASN A 154 -6.74 -7.00 3.61
C ASN A 154 -7.96 -6.80 4.52
N ALA A 155 -7.81 -5.95 5.54
CA ALA A 155 -8.88 -5.64 6.49
C ALA A 155 -10.08 -4.89 5.87
N PHE A 156 -9.92 -4.30 4.68
CA PHE A 156 -10.97 -3.53 3.99
C PHE A 156 -11.68 -4.35 2.92
N GLN A 157 -11.25 -5.59 2.68
CA GLN A 157 -11.82 -6.46 1.65
C GLN A 157 -13.34 -6.59 1.80
N ASP A 158 -14.04 -6.68 0.67
CA ASP A 158 -15.50 -6.91 0.61
C ASP A 158 -16.38 -5.82 1.25
N THR A 159 -15.81 -4.65 1.59
CA THR A 159 -16.56 -3.51 2.14
C THR A 159 -17.16 -2.59 1.06
N HIS A 160 -16.89 -2.84 -0.22
CA HIS A 160 -17.43 -2.06 -1.33
C HIS A 160 -18.97 -2.17 -1.45
N LYS A 161 -19.58 -1.21 -2.15
CA LYS A 161 -21.04 -1.09 -2.33
C LYS A 161 -21.51 -1.32 -3.78
N CYS A 162 -20.63 -1.78 -4.66
CA CYS A 162 -21.02 -2.22 -6.00
C CYS A 162 -22.14 -3.28 -5.96
N ASP A 163 -23.08 -3.21 -6.92
CA ASP A 163 -24.10 -4.23 -7.09
C ASP A 163 -23.45 -5.57 -7.47
N ARG A 164 -23.56 -6.56 -6.58
CA ARG A 164 -22.88 -7.86 -6.70
C ARG A 164 -23.44 -8.74 -7.82
N ARG A 165 -24.61 -8.42 -8.38
CA ARG A 165 -25.25 -9.21 -9.45
C ARG A 165 -24.82 -8.78 -10.85
N SER A 166 -24.61 -7.49 -11.04
CA SER A 166 -24.37 -6.88 -12.35
C SER A 166 -22.98 -6.26 -12.50
N SER A 167 -22.22 -6.09 -11.40
CA SER A 167 -20.92 -5.44 -11.40
C SER A 167 -19.90 -6.12 -10.49
N ARG A 168 -18.62 -5.82 -10.72
CA ARG A 168 -17.47 -6.20 -9.88
C ARG A 168 -16.70 -4.95 -9.43
N CYS A 169 -16.07 -5.05 -8.28
CA CYS A 169 -15.25 -3.97 -7.73
C CYS A 169 -13.85 -4.02 -8.33
N VAL A 170 -13.30 -2.87 -8.74
CA VAL A 170 -11.90 -2.75 -9.14
C VAL A 170 -11.26 -1.55 -8.43
N PRO A 171 -10.13 -1.72 -7.72
CA PRO A 171 -9.53 -0.63 -6.95
C PRO A 171 -8.99 0.49 -7.84
N ILE A 172 -9.06 1.72 -7.35
CA ILE A 172 -8.47 2.92 -7.95
C ILE A 172 -7.45 3.48 -6.97
N LEU A 173 -6.17 3.47 -7.38
CA LEU A 173 -5.07 4.01 -6.60
C LEU A 173 -5.03 5.54 -6.64
N GLY A 174 -4.46 6.16 -5.60
CA GLY A 174 -4.26 7.60 -5.48
C GLY A 174 -5.43 8.36 -4.87
N ARG A 175 -6.40 7.68 -4.24
CA ARG A 175 -7.55 8.31 -3.56
C ARG A 175 -7.30 8.54 -2.05
N GLY A 176 -6.24 7.96 -1.50
CA GLY A 176 -5.88 8.05 -0.10
C GLY A 176 -6.77 7.19 0.79
N PHE A 177 -6.76 7.48 2.08
CA PHE A 177 -7.39 6.66 3.11
C PHE A 177 -8.88 7.01 3.27
N ILE A 178 -9.66 6.79 2.22
CA ILE A 178 -11.11 7.07 2.18
C ILE A 178 -11.85 5.92 1.50
N SER A 179 -13.10 5.72 1.88
CA SER A 179 -14.00 4.82 1.17
C SER A 179 -14.31 5.32 -0.24
N GLY A 180 -14.72 4.41 -1.12
CA GLY A 180 -14.99 4.71 -2.53
C GLY A 180 -13.73 4.73 -3.39
N GLY A 181 -12.62 4.19 -2.89
CA GLY A 181 -11.35 4.00 -3.60
C GLY A 181 -11.40 2.96 -4.74
N TYR A 182 -12.52 2.83 -5.43
CA TYR A 182 -12.78 1.78 -6.41
C TYR A 182 -13.76 2.24 -7.50
N LYS A 183 -13.90 1.44 -8.54
CA LYS A 183 -14.98 1.51 -9.53
C LYS A 183 -15.80 0.22 -9.54
N CYS A 184 -17.08 0.36 -9.83
CA CYS A 184 -17.96 -0.77 -10.10
C CYS A 184 -18.03 -1.00 -11.61
N GLU A 185 -17.22 -1.92 -12.10
CA GLU A 185 -17.20 -2.32 -13.51
C GLU A 185 -18.31 -3.34 -13.78
N CYS A 186 -19.07 -3.15 -14.86
CA CYS A 186 -20.10 -4.11 -15.24
C CYS A 186 -19.50 -5.49 -15.56
N LEU A 187 -20.20 -6.54 -15.13
CA LEU A 187 -19.88 -7.91 -15.49
C LEU A 187 -20.18 -8.17 -16.97
N GLN A 188 -19.60 -9.22 -17.51
CA GLN A 188 -19.92 -9.67 -18.87
C GLN A 188 -21.43 -9.94 -19.01
N GLY A 189 -22.04 -9.45 -20.09
CA GLY A 189 -23.48 -9.51 -20.32
C GLY A 189 -24.27 -8.35 -19.71
N TYR A 190 -23.60 -7.46 -18.95
CA TYR A 190 -24.15 -6.21 -18.46
C TYR A 190 -23.43 -5.01 -19.10
N GLU A 191 -24.11 -3.88 -19.19
CA GLU A 191 -23.58 -2.63 -19.69
C GLU A 191 -23.93 -1.46 -18.77
N TYR A 192 -23.07 -0.44 -18.82
CA TYR A 192 -23.29 0.82 -18.13
C TYR A 192 -24.50 1.54 -18.78
N PRO A 193 -25.53 1.92 -18.00
CA PRO A 193 -26.82 2.33 -18.58
C PRO A 193 -26.84 3.77 -19.09
N PHE A 194 -25.85 4.60 -18.75
CA PHE A 194 -25.81 6.03 -19.08
C PHE A 194 -24.83 6.31 -20.24
N ASN A 195 -25.11 7.37 -21.00
CA ASN A 195 -24.29 7.77 -22.15
C ASN A 195 -23.20 8.77 -21.71
N ASP A 196 -22.32 8.32 -20.82
CA ASP A 196 -21.19 9.10 -20.30
C ASP A 196 -19.87 8.63 -20.93
N PRO A 197 -18.79 9.43 -20.88
CA PRO A 197 -17.47 9.00 -21.35
C PRO A 197 -16.84 7.87 -20.51
N ILE A 198 -17.46 7.51 -19.39
CA ILE A 198 -17.05 6.42 -18.50
C ILE A 198 -18.01 5.23 -18.63
N THR A 199 -17.53 4.04 -18.29
CA THR A 199 -18.30 2.78 -18.41
C THR A 199 -18.45 2.05 -17.07
N TYR A 200 -18.37 2.78 -15.96
CA TYR A 200 -18.40 2.23 -14.61
C TYR A 200 -19.04 3.23 -13.64
N PHE A 201 -19.49 2.75 -12.48
CA PHE A 201 -19.90 3.63 -11.38
C PHE A 201 -18.70 3.96 -10.48
N ASP A 202 -18.50 5.24 -10.21
CA ASP A 202 -17.44 5.70 -9.31
C ASP A 202 -17.78 5.31 -7.87
N GLY A 203 -16.88 4.61 -7.19
CA GLY A 203 -17.08 4.14 -5.82
C GLY A 203 -17.38 5.26 -4.82
N GLN A 204 -16.86 6.47 -5.00
CA GLN A 204 -17.18 7.59 -4.11
C GLN A 204 -18.65 8.01 -4.23
N ILE A 205 -19.19 7.99 -5.46
CA ILE A 205 -20.62 8.26 -5.69
C ILE A 205 -21.46 7.14 -5.08
N VAL A 206 -21.03 5.89 -5.27
CA VAL A 206 -21.75 4.72 -4.76
C VAL A 206 -21.79 4.72 -3.22
N GLU A 207 -20.67 4.99 -2.54
CA GLU A 207 -20.64 5.10 -1.07
C GLU A 207 -21.47 6.29 -0.59
N ALA A 208 -21.38 7.46 -1.23
CA ALA A 208 -22.17 8.63 -0.83
C ALA A 208 -23.68 8.41 -0.98
N GLU A 209 -24.13 7.77 -2.06
CA GLU A 209 -25.55 7.42 -2.24
C GLU A 209 -25.98 6.32 -1.25
N PHE A 210 -25.09 5.40 -0.89
CA PHE A 210 -25.34 4.40 0.15
C PHE A 210 -25.49 5.04 1.54
N GLU A 211 -24.62 5.99 1.91
CA GLU A 211 -24.72 6.75 3.15
C GLU A 211 -26.06 7.50 3.24
N ARG A 212 -26.48 8.15 2.14
CA ARG A 212 -27.79 8.81 2.08
C ARG A 212 -28.94 7.84 2.30
N LEU A 213 -28.85 6.62 1.75
CA LEU A 213 -29.83 5.57 1.96
C LEU A 213 -29.91 5.15 3.43
N LEU A 214 -28.77 5.03 4.11
CA LEU A 214 -28.71 4.72 5.55
C LEU A 214 -29.29 5.83 6.43
N GLU A 215 -29.14 7.08 6.00
CA GLU A 215 -29.68 8.27 6.68
C GLU A 215 -31.17 8.54 6.36
N ASP A 216 -31.85 7.63 5.66
CA ASP A 216 -33.25 7.79 5.21
C ASP A 216 -33.48 9.06 4.36
N LYS A 217 -32.46 9.48 3.63
CA LYS A 217 -32.53 10.59 2.66
C LYS A 217 -32.82 10.05 1.27
N GLN A 218 -33.37 10.90 0.41
CA GLN A 218 -33.54 10.57 -1.00
C GLN A 218 -32.17 10.19 -1.60
N SER A 219 -32.07 8.96 -2.10
CA SER A 219 -30.85 8.35 -2.65
C SER A 219 -31.13 7.74 -4.02
N ARG A 220 -30.11 7.74 -4.88
CA ARG A 220 -30.11 7.09 -6.20
C ARG A 220 -29.39 5.75 -6.20
N TYR A 221 -29.05 5.21 -5.03
CA TYR A 221 -28.25 4.00 -4.88
C TYR A 221 -28.80 2.81 -5.70
N ASP A 222 -30.11 2.59 -5.72
CA ASP A 222 -30.75 1.50 -6.48
C ASP A 222 -30.58 1.58 -8.01
N THR A 223 -30.24 2.76 -8.52
CA THR A 223 -29.98 3.02 -9.94
C THR A 223 -28.51 2.81 -10.31
N LEU A 224 -27.61 2.70 -9.33
CA LEU A 224 -26.16 2.50 -9.52
C LEU A 224 -25.82 1.03 -9.77
N LYS A 225 -26.49 0.43 -10.75
CA LYS A 225 -26.31 -0.97 -11.18
C LYS A 225 -26.30 -1.06 -12.69
N CYS A 226 -25.60 -2.05 -13.22
CA CYS A 226 -25.53 -2.24 -14.66
C CYS A 226 -26.83 -2.88 -15.18
N ARG A 227 -27.19 -2.59 -16.43
CA ARG A 227 -28.35 -3.22 -17.10
C ARG A 227 -27.89 -4.35 -18.00
N ILE A 228 -28.79 -5.25 -18.39
CA ILE A 228 -28.46 -6.33 -19.34
C ILE A 228 -28.10 -5.71 -20.70
N ALA A 229 -26.97 -6.12 -21.26
CA ALA A 229 -26.50 -5.64 -22.56
C ALA A 229 -27.50 -6.01 -23.67
N GLY A 230 -27.82 -5.04 -24.54
CA GLY A 230 -28.76 -5.27 -25.64
C GLY A 230 -30.25 -5.26 -25.26
N ALA A 231 -30.60 -4.96 -24.01
CA ALA A 231 -31.98 -4.66 -23.64
C ALA A 231 -32.41 -3.31 -24.25
N SER A 232 -32.90 -3.34 -25.49
CA SER A 232 -33.63 -2.21 -26.06
C SER A 232 -34.88 -1.98 -25.21
N PRO A 233 -35.26 -0.73 -24.85
CA PRO A 233 -36.58 -0.49 -24.31
C PRO A 233 -37.57 -0.91 -25.41
N LEU A 234 -38.25 -2.05 -25.23
CA LEU A 234 -39.33 -2.48 -26.08
C LEU A 234 -40.47 -1.47 -25.93
N THR A 235 -40.44 -0.38 -26.70
CA THR A 235 -41.62 0.43 -26.96
C THR A 235 -42.53 -0.36 -27.89
N ALA A 236 -43.28 -1.30 -27.32
CA ALA A 236 -44.37 -1.93 -28.05
C ALA A 236 -45.44 -0.86 -28.32
N SER A 237 -45.44 -0.32 -29.54
CA SER A 237 -46.52 0.55 -29.99
C SER A 237 -47.80 -0.28 -30.09
N LEU A 238 -48.79 0.02 -29.25
CA LEU A 238 -50.14 -0.58 -29.31
C LEU A 238 -50.76 -0.48 -30.70
N SER A 239 -50.36 0.51 -31.50
CA SER A 239 -50.83 0.69 -32.88
C SER A 239 -50.48 -0.48 -33.79
N LEU A 240 -49.34 -1.14 -33.58
CA LEU A 240 -48.89 -2.29 -34.39
C LEU A 240 -49.65 -3.58 -34.07
N ILE A 241 -50.11 -3.74 -32.83
CA ILE A 241 -50.85 -4.93 -32.38
C ILE A 241 -52.29 -4.90 -32.93
N VAL A 242 -52.91 -3.72 -33.02
CA VAL A 242 -54.27 -3.57 -33.56
C VAL A 242 -54.31 -3.74 -35.08
N SER A 243 -53.23 -3.44 -35.80
CA SER A 243 -53.17 -3.64 -37.26
C SER A 243 -52.93 -5.10 -37.70
N ILE A 244 -52.74 -6.04 -36.76
CA ILE A 244 -52.54 -7.47 -37.02
C ILE A 244 -53.78 -8.31 -36.59
N LEU A 245 -54.78 -7.67 -35.97
CA LEU A 245 -56.08 -8.24 -35.62
C LEU A 245 -57.16 -7.77 -36.59
#